data_AF-A0A9P9T8C4-F1
#
_entry.id   AF-A0A9P9T8C4-F1
#
_cell.length_a   1.000
_cell.length_b   1.000
_cell.length_c   1.000
_cell.angle_alpha   90.00
_cell.angle_beta   90.00
_cell.angle_gamma   90.00
#
_symmetry.space_group_name_H-M   'P 1'
#
loop_
_entity.id
_entity.type
_entity.pdbx_description
1 polymer ?
#
loop_
_entity_poly.entity_id
_entity_poly.type
_entity_poly.pdbx_seq_one_letter_code
_entity_poly.pdbx_strand_id
1 'polypeptide(L)'
;MSSQAPEQSESDILALTPQQNYDRHRATLRDIVEVDHFSNTMPTSIVDFWLSALDPESKIRLPLDTKGFYGSDLRASIPIELAHDSYKYVMHETDKAKATKYANRMIIALSLLEMDVLIIKDANLAGLALWHKALALVRLPDCVVDLAKTLKLYEDVRPRASLSGSKLPQPGRLKTRLLTMVDDDNKAAEWLRSWEPKV
;
A
#
# COMPACT_ATOMS: atom_id res chain seq x y z
N MET A 1 16.25 23.00 18.51
CA MET A 1 16.71 22.89 17.11
C MET A 1 15.89 21.81 16.45
N SER A 2 14.85 22.19 15.71
CA SER A 2 13.98 21.22 15.01
C SER A 2 14.68 20.78 13.73
N SER A 3 15.12 19.52 13.67
CA SER A 3 15.44 18.87 12.40
C SER A 3 14.10 18.44 11.78
N GLN A 4 13.56 19.25 10.87
CA GLN A 4 12.54 18.77 9.96
C GLN A 4 13.22 17.79 9.00
N ALA A 5 12.83 16.52 9.07
CA ALA A 5 13.15 15.56 8.03
C ALA A 5 12.56 16.10 6.70
N PRO A 6 13.28 15.99 5.57
CA PRO A 6 12.78 16.51 4.31
C PRO A 6 11.50 15.77 3.92
N GLU A 7 10.41 16.51 3.74
CA GLU A 7 9.20 16.02 3.06
C GLU A 7 9.59 15.72 1.60
N GLN A 8 9.86 14.45 1.31
CA GLN A 8 10.20 13.99 -0.04
C GLN A 8 8.95 13.64 -0.82
N SER A 9 8.91 14.02 -2.10
CA SER A 9 7.79 13.74 -3.00
C SER A 9 7.75 12.25 -3.37
N GLU A 10 6.57 11.65 -3.26
CA GLU A 10 6.27 10.24 -3.56
C GLU A 10 6.67 9.79 -4.99
N SER A 11 6.78 10.73 -5.93
CA SER A 11 7.40 10.55 -7.25
C SER A 11 8.75 9.82 -7.16
N ASP A 12 9.53 10.08 -6.11
CA ASP A 12 10.86 9.51 -5.91
C ASP A 12 10.83 8.08 -5.35
N ILE A 13 9.72 7.64 -4.77
CA ILE A 13 9.51 6.27 -4.26
C ILE A 13 9.08 5.36 -5.41
N LEU A 14 8.16 5.84 -6.27
CA LEU A 14 7.64 5.06 -7.39
C LEU A 14 8.62 4.93 -8.57
N ALA A 15 9.69 5.75 -8.61
CA ALA A 15 10.75 5.66 -9.60
C ALA A 15 11.80 4.59 -9.28
N LEU A 16 11.84 4.09 -8.04
CA LEU A 16 12.80 3.09 -7.60
C LEU A 16 12.31 1.66 -7.87
N THR A 17 13.26 0.76 -8.06
CA THR A 17 12.98 -0.69 -8.01
C THR A 17 12.56 -1.10 -6.58
N PRO A 18 11.81 -2.21 -6.41
CA PRO A 18 11.49 -2.74 -5.08
C PRO A 18 12.69 -2.93 -4.16
N GLN A 19 13.82 -3.41 -4.68
CA GLN A 19 15.04 -3.56 -3.88
C GLN A 19 15.58 -2.21 -3.38
N GLN A 20 15.63 -1.21 -4.26
CA GLN A 20 16.07 0.14 -3.86
C GLN A 20 15.12 0.77 -2.84
N ASN A 21 13.81 0.52 -2.95
CA ASN A 21 12.84 0.94 -1.96
C ASN A 21 13.05 0.24 -0.62
N TYR A 22 13.33 -1.07 -0.62
CA TYR A 22 13.68 -1.81 0.58
C TYR A 22 14.91 -1.20 1.28
N ASP A 23 16.01 -1.02 0.54
CA ASP A 23 17.27 -0.52 1.10
C ASP A 23 17.12 0.91 1.64
N ARG A 24 16.45 1.78 0.88
CA ARG A 24 16.22 3.19 1.26
C ARG A 24 15.35 3.30 2.51
N HIS A 25 14.29 2.50 2.59
CA HIS A 25 13.26 2.63 3.63
C HIS A 25 13.37 1.59 4.74
N ARG A 26 14.47 0.85 4.82
CA ARG A 26 14.65 -0.25 5.77
C ARG A 26 14.35 0.11 7.23
N ALA A 27 14.75 1.29 7.68
CA ALA A 27 14.46 1.76 9.04
C ALA A 27 12.95 2.01 9.24
N THR A 28 12.26 2.61 8.25
CA THR A 28 10.81 2.81 8.31
C THR A 28 10.05 1.49 8.23
N LEU A 29 10.50 0.55 7.40
CA LEU A 29 9.94 -0.81 7.34
C LEU A 29 10.10 -1.53 8.68
N ARG A 30 11.24 -1.34 9.37
CA ARG A 30 11.42 -1.85 10.73
C ARG A 30 10.37 -1.28 11.68
N ASP A 31 10.21 0.04 11.70
CA ASP A 31 9.23 0.71 12.56
C ASP A 31 7.81 0.24 12.27
N ILE A 32 7.45 0.03 10.99
CA ILE A 32 6.13 -0.49 10.61
C ILE A 32 5.93 -1.89 11.21
N VAL A 33 6.91 -2.79 11.07
CA VAL A 33 6.82 -4.14 11.62
C VAL A 33 6.79 -4.13 13.15
N GLU A 34 7.72 -3.43 13.78
CA GLU A 34 7.93 -3.46 15.23
C GLU A 34 6.79 -2.73 15.98
N VAL A 35 6.42 -1.54 15.51
CA VAL A 35 5.47 -0.67 16.19
C VAL A 35 4.06 -0.86 15.66
N ASP A 36 3.86 -0.75 14.34
CA ASP A 36 2.50 -0.69 13.80
C ASP A 36 1.84 -2.07 13.76
N HIS A 37 2.59 -3.09 13.32
CA HIS A 37 2.10 -4.47 13.25
C HIS A 37 2.16 -5.17 14.61
N PHE A 38 3.33 -5.17 15.26
CA PHE A 38 3.53 -5.92 16.51
C PHE A 38 3.31 -5.11 17.81
N SER A 39 3.07 -3.80 17.75
CA SER A 39 2.86 -2.98 18.95
C SER A 39 3.96 -3.11 20.01
N ASN A 40 5.22 -3.31 19.58
CA ASN A 40 6.40 -3.53 20.43
C ASN A 40 6.32 -4.77 21.34
N THR A 41 5.47 -5.75 21.00
CA THR A 41 5.27 -6.96 21.83
C THR A 41 6.16 -8.13 21.44
N MET A 42 6.74 -8.11 20.22
CA MET A 42 7.56 -9.19 19.71
C MET A 42 9.05 -8.98 19.98
N PRO A 43 9.82 -10.06 20.20
CA PRO A 43 11.28 -9.97 20.26
C PRO A 43 11.87 -9.42 18.96
N THR A 44 12.99 -8.70 19.08
CA THR A 44 13.75 -8.14 17.94
C THR A 44 14.07 -9.19 16.87
N SER A 45 14.34 -10.44 17.25
CA SER A 45 14.61 -11.52 16.30
C SER A 45 13.41 -11.81 15.37
N ILE A 46 12.17 -11.68 15.85
CA ILE A 46 10.97 -11.86 15.04
C ILE A 46 10.81 -10.70 14.07
N VAL A 47 11.09 -9.47 14.51
CA VAL A 47 11.12 -8.27 13.66
C VAL A 47 12.16 -8.44 12.54
N ASP A 48 13.35 -8.94 12.86
CA ASP A 48 14.41 -9.17 11.88
C ASP A 48 14.06 -10.26 10.86
N PHE A 49 13.33 -11.31 11.28
CA PHE A 49 12.80 -12.32 10.35
C PHE A 49 11.79 -11.71 9.36
N TRP A 50 10.90 -10.84 9.83
CA TRP A 50 9.95 -10.14 8.95
C TRP A 50 10.67 -9.22 7.97
N LEU A 51 11.67 -8.46 8.42
CA LEU A 51 12.49 -7.64 7.53
C LEU A 51 13.23 -8.48 6.48
N SER A 52 13.67 -9.68 6.84
CA SER A 52 14.33 -10.60 5.89
C SER A 52 13.33 -11.25 4.92
N ALA A 53 12.06 -11.34 5.28
CA ALA A 53 10.99 -11.81 4.41
C ALA A 53 10.48 -10.72 3.46
N LEU A 54 10.57 -9.45 3.87
CA LEU A 54 10.24 -8.27 3.08
C LEU A 54 11.28 -7.93 2.00
N ASP A 55 12.52 -8.35 2.18
CA ASP A 55 13.60 -8.15 1.21
C ASP A 55 13.26 -8.84 -0.12
N PRO A 56 13.06 -8.08 -1.22
CA PRO A 56 12.70 -8.65 -2.52
C PRO A 56 13.72 -9.68 -3.04
N GLU A 57 15.00 -9.52 -2.70
CA GLU A 57 16.08 -10.44 -3.07
C GLU A 57 16.26 -11.61 -2.09
N SER A 58 15.45 -11.70 -1.05
CA SER A 58 15.54 -12.74 -0.03
C SER A 58 15.53 -14.13 -0.65
N LYS A 59 16.52 -14.96 -0.30
CA LYS A 59 16.65 -16.35 -0.77
C LYS A 59 16.08 -17.37 0.21
N ILE A 60 15.42 -16.91 1.27
CA ILE A 60 14.80 -17.78 2.27
C ILE A 60 13.72 -18.63 1.59
N ARG A 61 13.91 -19.94 1.57
CA ARG A 61 12.92 -20.85 1.01
C ARG A 61 11.73 -20.94 1.96
N LEU A 62 10.55 -20.70 1.42
CA LEU A 62 9.31 -20.99 2.12
C LEU A 62 9.04 -22.50 2.09
N PRO A 63 8.50 -23.09 3.16
CA PRO A 63 7.99 -24.45 3.10
C PRO A 63 6.96 -24.60 1.98
N LEU A 64 6.91 -25.79 1.36
CA LEU A 64 5.88 -26.13 0.38
C LEU A 64 4.49 -25.92 1.00
N ASP A 65 3.55 -25.44 0.19
CA ASP A 65 2.15 -25.16 0.58
C ASP A 65 1.94 -24.05 1.63
N THR A 66 2.97 -23.27 1.96
CA THR A 66 2.81 -22.09 2.83
C THR A 66 1.91 -21.07 2.16
N LYS A 67 0.72 -20.87 2.73
CA LYS A 67 -0.22 -19.83 2.30
C LYS A 67 0.06 -18.52 3.04
N GLY A 68 0.02 -17.42 2.31
CA GLY A 68 0.02 -16.06 2.86
C GLY A 68 -1.29 -15.69 3.56
N PHE A 69 -1.32 -14.49 4.12
CA PHE A 69 -2.45 -13.96 4.89
C PHE A 69 -3.80 -14.02 4.14
N TYR A 70 -3.75 -13.89 2.81
CA TYR A 70 -4.91 -13.92 1.92
C TYR A 70 -5.08 -15.26 1.18
N GLY A 71 -4.52 -16.34 1.72
CA GLY A 71 -4.59 -17.69 1.14
C GLY A 71 -3.73 -17.89 -0.12
N SER A 72 -2.82 -16.96 -0.39
CA SER A 72 -2.10 -16.79 -1.66
C SER A 72 -0.57 -16.74 -1.42
N ASP A 73 0.23 -16.14 -2.31
CA ASP A 73 1.68 -16.03 -2.13
C ASP A 73 2.04 -15.27 -0.83
N LEU A 74 2.84 -15.92 0.04
CA LEU A 74 3.20 -15.32 1.32
C LEU A 74 4.03 -14.05 1.17
N ARG A 75 5.01 -14.03 0.26
CA ARG A 75 5.92 -12.89 0.09
C ARG A 75 5.19 -11.64 -0.39
N ALA A 76 4.28 -11.80 -1.35
CA ALA A 76 3.44 -10.71 -1.82
C ALA A 76 2.38 -10.31 -0.77
N SER A 77 1.95 -11.23 0.10
CA SER A 77 0.96 -10.91 1.14
C SER A 77 1.52 -10.09 2.31
N ILE A 78 2.81 -10.22 2.65
CA ILE A 78 3.40 -9.50 3.80
C ILE A 78 3.35 -7.97 3.59
N PRO A 79 3.82 -7.39 2.46
CA PRO A 79 3.69 -5.96 2.20
C PRO A 79 2.25 -5.45 2.25
N ILE A 80 1.29 -6.25 1.77
CA ILE A 80 -0.13 -5.91 1.77
C ILE A 80 -0.68 -5.91 3.20
N GLU A 81 -0.25 -6.86 4.03
CA GLU A 81 -0.64 -6.92 5.45
C GLU A 81 -0.13 -5.69 6.22
N LEU A 82 1.13 -5.32 6.03
CA LEU A 82 1.70 -4.13 6.67
C LEU A 82 1.02 -2.84 6.18
N ALA A 83 0.64 -2.79 4.92
CA ALA A 83 -0.18 -1.71 4.38
C ALA A 83 -1.56 -1.67 5.06
N HIS A 84 -2.19 -2.82 5.23
CA HIS A 84 -3.49 -2.95 5.89
C HIS A 84 -3.47 -2.48 7.36
N ASP A 85 -2.38 -2.68 8.11
CA ASP A 85 -2.28 -2.17 9.50
C ASP A 85 -2.39 -0.63 9.58
N SER A 86 -1.99 0.06 8.51
CA SER A 86 -2.11 1.52 8.39
C SER A 86 -3.53 1.98 8.00
N TYR A 87 -4.42 1.05 7.59
CA TYR A 87 -5.75 1.35 7.05
C TYR A 87 -6.59 2.25 7.95
N LYS A 88 -6.66 1.96 9.26
CA LYS A 88 -7.51 2.71 10.19
C LYS A 88 -7.09 4.18 10.28
N TYR A 89 -5.79 4.47 10.21
CA TYR A 89 -5.27 5.83 10.25
C TYR A 89 -5.53 6.54 8.93
N VAL A 90 -5.28 5.87 7.80
CA VAL A 90 -5.55 6.45 6.47
C VAL A 90 -7.05 6.75 6.28
N MET A 91 -7.95 5.90 6.79
CA MET A 91 -9.39 6.06 6.61
C MET A 91 -10.03 7.06 7.59
N HIS A 92 -9.63 7.04 8.86
CA HIS A 92 -10.41 7.66 9.93
C HIS A 92 -9.66 8.76 10.71
N GLU A 93 -8.35 8.91 10.50
CA GLU A 93 -7.59 9.95 11.19
C GLU A 93 -7.97 11.35 10.67
N THR A 94 -8.18 12.28 11.59
CA THR A 94 -8.50 13.68 11.29
C THR A 94 -7.28 14.58 11.37
N ASP A 95 -6.25 14.17 12.11
CA ASP A 95 -4.94 14.82 12.07
C ASP A 95 -4.27 14.55 10.71
N LYS A 96 -4.19 15.60 9.87
CA LYS A 96 -3.60 15.53 8.53
C LYS A 96 -2.16 15.02 8.55
N ALA A 97 -1.33 15.48 9.48
CA ALA A 97 0.07 15.07 9.53
C ALA A 97 0.20 13.57 9.86
N LYS A 98 -0.65 13.09 10.77
CA LYS A 98 -0.69 11.66 11.11
C LYS A 98 -1.28 10.82 9.98
N ALA A 99 -2.33 11.27 9.30
CA ALA A 99 -2.87 10.61 8.12
C ALA A 99 -1.81 10.49 7.01
N THR A 100 -1.10 11.57 6.70
CA THR A 100 0.02 11.60 5.74
C THR A 100 1.14 10.64 6.13
N LYS A 101 1.53 10.60 7.42
CA LYS A 101 2.55 9.64 7.91
C LYS A 101 2.16 8.20 7.59
N TYR A 102 0.92 7.80 7.91
CA TYR A 102 0.48 6.42 7.68
C TYR A 102 0.19 6.12 6.21
N ALA A 103 -0.22 7.12 5.42
CA ALA A 103 -0.30 6.98 3.97
C ALA A 103 1.08 6.69 3.36
N ASN A 104 2.12 7.46 3.73
CA ASN A 104 3.49 7.19 3.29
C ASN A 104 4.00 5.81 3.71
N ARG A 105 3.71 5.37 4.94
CA ARG A 105 4.05 4.01 5.41
C ARG A 105 3.37 2.93 4.55
N MET A 106 2.11 3.12 4.20
CA MET A 106 1.37 2.22 3.31
C MET A 106 2.01 2.16 1.91
N ILE A 107 2.40 3.30 1.34
CA ILE A 107 3.10 3.36 0.04
C ILE A 107 4.46 2.66 0.11
N ILE A 108 5.25 2.91 1.15
CA ILE A 108 6.56 2.28 1.35
C ILE A 108 6.41 0.76 1.41
N ALA A 109 5.47 0.24 2.20
CA ALA A 109 5.23 -1.20 2.26
C ALA A 109 4.89 -1.76 0.87
N LEU A 110 3.90 -1.18 0.19
CA LEU A 110 3.44 -1.65 -1.12
C LEU A 110 4.48 -1.49 -2.24
N SER A 111 5.45 -0.58 -2.09
CA SER A 111 6.52 -0.35 -3.07
C SER A 111 7.47 -1.54 -3.22
N LEU A 112 7.42 -2.50 -2.30
CA LEU A 112 8.18 -3.75 -2.34
C LEU A 112 7.59 -4.79 -3.33
N LEU A 113 6.41 -4.54 -3.87
CA LEU A 113 5.73 -5.43 -4.80
C LEU A 113 6.10 -5.10 -6.25
N GLU A 114 6.56 -6.12 -6.98
CA GLU A 114 6.67 -6.10 -8.45
C GLU A 114 5.26 -6.19 -9.06
N MET A 115 4.57 -5.05 -9.15
CA MET A 115 3.15 -5.00 -9.52
C MET A 115 2.86 -5.62 -10.89
N ASP A 116 3.72 -5.41 -11.88
CA ASP A 116 3.54 -5.98 -13.22
C ASP A 116 3.55 -7.52 -13.19
N VAL A 117 4.43 -8.09 -12.36
CA VAL A 117 4.51 -9.55 -12.15
C VAL A 117 3.33 -10.05 -11.33
N LEU A 118 2.95 -9.33 -10.28
CA LEU A 118 1.86 -9.72 -9.38
C LEU A 118 0.51 -9.72 -10.10
N ILE A 119 0.25 -8.73 -10.96
CA ILE A 119 -0.98 -8.62 -11.76
C ILE A 119 -1.19 -9.85 -12.66
N ILE A 120 -0.11 -10.44 -13.16
CA ILE A 120 -0.16 -11.62 -14.02
C ILE A 120 -0.37 -12.89 -13.18
N LYS A 121 0.31 -12.99 -12.04
CA LYS A 121 0.31 -14.19 -11.19
C LYS A 121 -0.93 -14.32 -10.31
N ASP A 122 -1.39 -13.22 -9.72
CA ASP A 122 -2.44 -13.21 -8.71
C ASP A 122 -3.24 -11.91 -8.72
N ALA A 123 -4.40 -11.94 -9.38
CA ALA A 123 -5.30 -10.80 -9.47
C ALA A 123 -5.91 -10.41 -8.12
N ASN A 124 -6.01 -11.33 -7.15
CA ASN A 124 -6.57 -11.02 -5.83
C ASN A 124 -5.59 -10.16 -5.03
N LEU A 125 -4.33 -10.60 -4.94
CA LEU A 125 -3.29 -9.83 -4.26
C LEU A 125 -3.00 -8.50 -4.97
N ALA A 126 -2.93 -8.50 -6.30
CA ALA A 126 -2.76 -7.26 -7.06
C ALA A 126 -3.91 -6.28 -6.81
N GLY A 127 -5.15 -6.76 -6.79
CA GLY A 127 -6.33 -5.95 -6.49
C GLY A 127 -6.27 -5.35 -5.08
N LEU A 128 -5.91 -6.16 -4.08
CA LEU A 128 -5.73 -5.68 -2.71
C LEU A 128 -4.62 -4.62 -2.60
N ALA A 129 -3.47 -4.85 -3.24
CA ALA A 129 -2.36 -3.89 -3.25
C ALA A 129 -2.77 -2.56 -3.90
N LEU A 130 -3.41 -2.60 -5.06
CA LEU A 130 -3.86 -1.40 -5.79
C LEU A 130 -4.96 -0.64 -5.03
N TRP A 131 -5.86 -1.35 -4.35
CA TRP A 131 -6.83 -0.71 -3.47
C TRP A 131 -6.12 0.05 -2.35
N HIS A 132 -5.28 -0.62 -1.55
CA HIS A 132 -4.57 0.05 -0.45
C HIS A 132 -3.73 1.23 -0.95
N LYS A 133 -3.04 1.07 -2.09
CA LYS A 133 -2.29 2.15 -2.73
C LYS A 133 -3.17 3.36 -3.06
N ALA A 134 -4.36 3.15 -3.63
CA ALA A 134 -5.29 4.24 -3.92
C ALA A 134 -5.76 4.98 -2.65
N LEU A 135 -6.00 4.26 -1.55
CA LEU A 135 -6.36 4.87 -0.26
C LEU A 135 -5.25 5.76 0.29
N ALA A 136 -3.99 5.31 0.19
CA ALA A 136 -2.85 6.08 0.63
C ALA A 136 -2.64 7.32 -0.24
N LEU A 137 -2.62 7.14 -1.56
CA LEU A 137 -2.41 8.22 -2.54
C LEU A 137 -3.37 9.38 -2.32
N VAL A 138 -4.65 9.11 -2.07
CA VAL A 138 -5.65 10.18 -1.91
C VAL A 138 -5.42 11.07 -0.68
N ARG A 139 -4.61 10.63 0.27
CA ARG A 139 -4.21 11.41 1.44
C ARG A 139 -2.94 12.24 1.22
N LEU A 140 -2.27 12.07 0.09
CA LEU A 140 -1.00 12.74 -0.21
C LEU A 140 -1.23 13.94 -1.15
N PRO A 141 -0.41 15.00 -1.03
CA PRO A 141 -0.44 16.12 -1.97
C PRO A 141 0.05 15.70 -3.35
N ASP A 142 -0.39 16.39 -4.40
CA ASP A 142 0.04 16.22 -5.80
C ASP A 142 -0.06 14.78 -6.37
N CYS A 143 -0.94 13.96 -5.80
CA CYS A 143 -1.05 12.53 -6.10
C CYS A 143 -1.87 12.19 -7.36
N VAL A 144 -2.46 13.17 -8.04
CA VAL A 144 -3.49 12.96 -9.10
C VAL A 144 -3.00 12.00 -10.18
N VAL A 145 -1.77 12.18 -10.66
CA VAL A 145 -1.21 11.37 -11.75
C VAL A 145 -1.06 9.91 -11.32
N ASP A 146 -0.53 9.66 -10.13
CA ASP A 146 -0.28 8.31 -9.66
C ASP A 146 -1.55 7.63 -9.15
N LEU A 147 -2.50 8.40 -8.61
CA LEU A 147 -3.85 7.94 -8.33
C LEU A 147 -4.56 7.49 -9.60
N ALA A 148 -4.50 8.28 -10.67
CA ALA A 148 -5.11 7.93 -11.96
C ALA A 148 -4.50 6.64 -12.55
N LYS A 149 -3.17 6.51 -12.53
CA LYS A 149 -2.48 5.27 -12.98
C LYS A 149 -2.91 4.06 -12.13
N THR A 150 -2.94 4.23 -10.81
CA THR A 150 -3.30 3.16 -9.86
C THR A 150 -4.75 2.71 -10.07
N LEU A 151 -5.68 3.64 -10.24
CA LEU A 151 -7.09 3.33 -10.47
C LEU A 151 -7.32 2.68 -11.83
N LYS A 152 -6.60 3.09 -12.88
CA LYS A 152 -6.65 2.41 -14.17
C LYS A 152 -6.23 0.94 -14.05
N LEU A 153 -5.10 0.66 -13.40
CA LEU A 153 -4.65 -0.71 -13.15
C LEU A 153 -5.67 -1.48 -12.29
N TYR A 154 -6.26 -0.82 -11.30
CA TYR A 154 -7.28 -1.41 -10.46
C TYR A 154 -8.50 -1.87 -11.27
N GLU A 155 -8.99 -1.02 -12.18
CA GLU A 155 -10.08 -1.37 -13.10
C GLU A 155 -9.74 -2.56 -13.99
N ASP A 156 -8.50 -2.64 -14.49
CA ASP A 156 -8.06 -3.73 -15.36
C ASP A 156 -7.86 -5.06 -14.58
N VAL A 157 -7.54 -4.99 -13.27
CA VAL A 157 -7.34 -6.16 -12.41
C VAL A 157 -8.64 -6.65 -11.79
N ARG A 158 -9.53 -5.74 -11.39
CA ARG A 158 -10.69 -6.05 -10.56
C ARG A 158 -11.61 -7.13 -11.15
N PRO A 159 -11.93 -7.18 -12.46
CA PRO A 159 -12.76 -8.24 -13.05
C PRO A 159 -12.12 -9.63 -13.01
N ARG A 160 -10.79 -9.71 -12.92
CA ARG A 160 -10.03 -10.96 -12.85
C ARG A 160 -9.93 -11.50 -11.41
N ALA A 161 -10.14 -10.65 -10.41
CA ALA A 161 -10.11 -11.03 -9.00
C ALA A 161 -11.40 -11.76 -8.60
N SER A 162 -11.27 -12.91 -7.95
CA SER A 162 -12.40 -13.71 -7.45
C SER A 162 -12.97 -13.22 -6.12
N LEU A 163 -12.35 -12.20 -5.51
CA LEU A 163 -12.81 -11.61 -4.25
C LEU A 163 -14.18 -10.93 -4.39
N SER A 164 -15.01 -11.09 -3.36
CA SER A 164 -16.32 -10.45 -3.26
C SER A 164 -16.22 -8.92 -3.21
N GLY A 165 -17.29 -8.23 -3.57
CA GLY A 165 -17.38 -6.76 -3.47
C GLY A 165 -17.19 -6.19 -2.05
N SER A 166 -17.34 -7.04 -1.01
CA SER A 166 -17.04 -6.68 0.38
C SER A 166 -15.54 -6.72 0.70
N LYS A 167 -14.80 -7.66 0.10
CA LYS A 167 -13.36 -7.84 0.27
C LYS A 167 -12.51 -7.10 -0.76
N LEU A 168 -13.11 -6.70 -1.88
CA LEU A 168 -12.48 -5.91 -2.93
C LEU A 168 -13.57 -5.12 -3.65
N PRO A 169 -13.75 -3.81 -3.38
CA PRO A 169 -14.88 -3.03 -3.87
C PRO A 169 -14.91 -2.94 -5.40
N GLN A 170 -16.08 -2.76 -5.99
CA GLN A 170 -16.14 -2.36 -7.41
C GLN A 170 -15.59 -0.94 -7.57
N PRO A 171 -15.05 -0.56 -8.75
CA PRO A 171 -14.42 0.75 -8.96
C PRO A 171 -15.31 1.94 -8.53
N GLY A 172 -16.62 1.87 -8.81
CA GLY A 172 -17.58 2.88 -8.34
C GLY A 172 -17.66 3.01 -6.80
N ARG A 173 -17.67 1.89 -6.07
CA ARG A 173 -17.64 1.92 -4.59
C ARG A 173 -16.30 2.43 -4.05
N LEU A 174 -15.20 2.12 -4.74
CA LEU A 174 -13.88 2.65 -4.39
C LEU A 174 -13.85 4.18 -4.57
N LYS A 175 -14.33 4.71 -5.69
CA LYS A 175 -14.49 6.17 -5.92
C LYS A 175 -15.24 6.83 -4.77
N THR A 176 -16.39 6.29 -4.37
CA THR A 176 -17.17 6.83 -3.25
C THR A 176 -16.35 6.87 -1.96
N ARG A 177 -15.61 5.80 -1.64
CA ARG A 177 -14.75 5.78 -0.44
C ARG A 177 -13.64 6.83 -0.52
N LEU A 178 -12.94 6.93 -1.64
CA LEU A 178 -11.86 7.91 -1.81
C LEU A 178 -12.36 9.35 -1.66
N LEU A 179 -13.55 9.65 -2.18
CA LEU A 179 -14.20 10.96 -2.03
C LEU A 179 -14.55 11.30 -0.58
N THR A 180 -14.71 10.32 0.32
CA THR A 180 -14.92 10.58 1.76
C THR A 180 -13.64 10.90 2.54
N MET A 181 -12.48 10.65 1.92
CA MET A 181 -11.17 10.77 2.56
C MET A 181 -10.35 11.93 2.05
N VAL A 182 -10.55 12.29 0.78
CA VAL A 182 -9.84 13.41 0.16
C VAL A 182 -10.39 14.72 0.72
N ASP A 183 -9.50 15.65 1.05
CA ASP A 183 -9.94 17.00 1.40
C ASP A 183 -10.54 17.68 0.16
N ASP A 184 -11.63 18.45 0.34
CA ASP A 184 -12.38 19.05 -0.77
C ASP A 184 -11.56 20.03 -1.63
N ASP A 185 -10.53 20.65 -1.03
CA ASP A 185 -9.59 21.58 -1.65
C ASP A 185 -8.42 20.89 -2.37
N ASN A 186 -8.30 19.56 -2.25
CA ASN A 186 -7.27 18.78 -2.94
C ASN A 186 -7.68 18.52 -4.40
N LYS A 187 -6.76 18.72 -5.35
CA LYS A 187 -6.96 18.44 -6.78
C LYS A 187 -7.40 17.01 -7.08
N ALA A 188 -7.02 16.05 -6.22
CA ALA A 188 -7.48 14.67 -6.31
C ALA A 188 -9.00 14.55 -6.12
N ALA A 189 -9.64 15.42 -5.32
CA ALA A 189 -11.08 15.45 -5.14
C ALA A 189 -11.80 15.85 -6.43
N GLU A 190 -11.33 16.91 -7.08
CA GLU A 190 -11.86 17.37 -8.37
C GLU A 190 -11.71 16.29 -9.44
N TRP A 191 -10.51 15.73 -9.56
CA TRP A 191 -10.25 14.65 -10.51
C TRP A 191 -11.14 13.43 -10.24
N LEU A 192 -11.25 12.97 -8.99
CA LEU A 192 -12.09 11.83 -8.61
C LEU A 192 -13.56 12.07 -8.95
N ARG A 193 -14.08 13.29 -8.78
CA ARG A 193 -15.47 13.62 -9.17
C ARG A 193 -15.70 13.41 -10.67
N SER A 194 -14.73 13.77 -11.50
CA SER A 194 -14.78 13.60 -12.96
C SER A 194 -14.43 12.20 -13.46
N TRP A 195 -13.72 11.38 -12.68
CA TRP A 195 -13.39 10.01 -13.08
C TRP A 195 -14.64 9.14 -13.17
N GLU A 196 -14.91 8.55 -14.32
CA GLU A 196 -16.03 7.63 -14.54
C GLU A 196 -15.53 6.18 -14.54
N PRO A 197 -15.74 5.43 -13.45
CA PRO A 197 -15.18 4.09 -13.35
C PRO A 197 -15.89 3.13 -14.31
N LYS A 198 -15.12 2.27 -14.97
CA LYS A 198 -15.64 1.19 -15.81
C LYS A 198 -16.40 0.18 -14.94
N VAL A 199 -17.53 -0.29 -15.46
CA VAL A 199 -18.39 -1.32 -14.83
C VAL A 199 -17.79 -2.70 -15.06
#